data_AF-A0A969VA62-F1
#
_entry.id   AF-A0A969VA62-F1
#
_cell.length_a   1.000
_cell.length_b   1.000
_cell.length_c   1.000
_cell.angle_alpha   90.00
_cell.angle_beta   90.00
_cell.angle_gamma   90.00
#
_symmetry.space_group_name_H-M   'P 1'
#
loop_
_entity.id
_entity.type
_entity.pdbx_description
1 polymer ?
#
loop_
_entity_poly.entity_id
_entity_poly.type
_entity_poly.pdbx_seq_one_letter_code
_entity_poly.pdbx_strand_id
1 'polypeptide(L)' 'MDFITDLFSGVGSIDFQLIVQVALLAAVVLSGPIVIFLLAARGGDL' A
#
# COMPACT_ATOMS: atom_id res chain seq x y z
N MET A 1 12.55 31.67 6.85
CA MET A 1 11.81 31.19 5.66
C MET A 1 12.38 29.87 5.16
N ASP A 2 13.70 29.70 5.17
CA ASP A 2 14.41 28.48 4.76
C ASP A 2 13.93 27.19 5.47
N PHE A 3 13.85 27.19 6.80
CA PHE A 3 13.35 26.04 7.58
C PHE A 3 11.89 25.63 7.26
N ILE A 4 11.02 26.61 6.99
CA ILE A 4 9.63 26.32 6.60
C ILE A 4 9.62 25.81 5.15
N THR A 5 10.43 26.38 4.26
CA THR A 5 10.55 25.90 2.89
C THR A 5 11.10 24.47 2.81
N ASP A 6 12.08 24.09 3.64
CA ASP A 6 12.63 22.73 3.71
C ASP A 6 11.64 21.71 4.31
N LEU A 7 10.87 22.12 5.33
CA LEU A 7 9.85 21.26 5.92
C LEU A 7 8.70 20.98 4.94
N PHE A 8 8.30 21.99 4.17
CA PHE A 8 7.20 21.88 3.20
C PHE A 8 7.64 21.36 1.83
N SER A 9 8.92 21.45 1.44
CA SER A 9 9.45 20.85 0.21
C SER A 9 9.45 19.31 0.29
N GLY A 10 9.77 18.74 1.46
CA GLY A 10 9.69 17.30 1.71
C GLY A 10 8.27 16.72 1.69
N VAL A 11 7.26 17.56 1.89
CA VAL A 11 5.82 17.18 1.81
C VAL A 11 5.21 17.53 0.45
N GLY A 12 5.71 18.58 -0.21
CA GLY A 12 5.26 19.02 -1.53
C GLY A 12 5.73 18.14 -2.69
N SER A 13 6.72 17.27 -2.47
CA SER A 13 7.22 16.30 -3.45
C SER A 13 6.59 14.90 -3.34
N ILE A 14 5.51 14.75 -2.56
CA ILE A 14 4.86 13.45 -2.38
C ILE A 14 4.09 13.08 -3.66
N ASP A 15 4.52 12.01 -4.31
CA ASP A 15 3.83 11.45 -5.48
C ASP A 15 2.63 10.60 -5.04
N PHE A 16 1.47 11.24 -4.94
CA PHE A 16 0.21 10.57 -4.62
C PHE A 16 -0.20 9.54 -5.67
N GLN A 17 0.20 9.70 -6.92
CA GLN A 17 -0.08 8.73 -7.97
C GLN A 17 0.70 7.44 -7.73
N LEU A 18 2.00 7.53 -7.41
CA LEU A 18 2.81 6.37 -7.03
C LEU A 18 2.26 5.66 -5.80
N ILE A 19 1.87 6.41 -4.76
CA ILE A 19 1.29 5.84 -3.54
C ILE A 19 0.02 5.04 -3.86
N VAL A 20 -0.89 5.62 -4.65
CA VAL A 20 -2.14 4.95 -5.02
C VAL A 20 -1.87 3.72 -5.89
N GLN A 21 -0.94 3.81 -6.85
CA GLN A 21 -0.56 2.68 -7.69
C GLN A 21 -0.03 1.51 -6.86
N VAL A 22 0.89 1.77 -5.92
CA VAL A 22 1.44 0.72 -5.05
C VAL A 22 0.38 0.20 -4.08
N ALA A 23 -0.51 1.04 -3.55
CA ALA A 23 -1.60 0.61 -2.69
C ALA A 23 -2.57 -0.34 -3.41
N LEU A 24 -2.97 -0.02 -4.65
CA LEU A 24 -3.83 -0.87 -5.47
C LEU A 24 -3.12 -2.17 -5.88
N LEU A 25 -1.83 -2.09 -6.25
CA LEU A 25 -1.03 -3.27 -6.55
C LEU A 25 -0.93 -4.20 -5.34
N ALA A 26 -0.65 -3.64 -4.15
CA ALA A 26 -0.59 -4.39 -2.91
C ALA A 26 -1.93 -5.07 -2.60
N ALA A 27 -3.06 -4.38 -2.79
CA ALA A 27 -4.38 -4.94 -2.58
C ALA A 27 -4.65 -6.15 -3.51
N VAL A 28 -4.28 -6.06 -4.79
CA VAL A 28 -4.42 -7.17 -5.74
C VAL A 28 -3.50 -8.33 -5.39
N VAL A 29 -2.22 -8.07 -5.12
CA VAL A 29 -1.23 -9.12 -4.81
C VAL A 29 -1.57 -9.82 -3.50
N LEU A 30 -2.06 -9.10 -2.49
CA LEU A 30 -2.49 -9.68 -1.22
C LEU A 30 -3.78 -10.48 -1.33
N SER A 31 -4.66 -10.18 -2.30
CA SER A 31 -5.95 -10.88 -2.43
C SER A 31 -5.78 -12.41 -2.59
N GLY A 32 -4.78 -12.86 -3.37
CA GLY A 32 -4.49 -14.29 -3.55
C GLY A 32 -4.11 -15.04 -2.26
N PRO A 33 -3.00 -14.66 -1.57
CA PRO A 33 -2.60 -15.32 -0.33
C PRO A 33 -3.61 -15.16 0.80
N ILE A 34 -4.38 -14.07 0.84
CA ILE A 34 -5.46 -13.91 1.84
C ILE A 34 -6.50 -15.02 1.67
N VAL A 35 -6.93 -15.33 0.45
CA VAL A 35 -7.91 -16.40 0.21
C VAL A 35 -7.36 -17.76 0.67
N ILE A 36 -6.12 -18.09 0.31
CA ILE A 36 -5.45 -19.34 0.72
C ILE A 36 -5.35 -19.41 2.25
N PHE A 37 -4.92 -18.33 2.90
CA PHE A 37 -4.81 -18.27 4.36
C PHE A 37 -6.16 -18.50 5.05
N LEU A 38 -7.22 -17.88 4.55
CA LEU A 38 -8.57 -18.03 5.09
C LEU A 38 -9.12 -19.45 4.87
N LEU A 39 -8.87 -20.07 3.71
CA LEU A 39 -9.28 -21.45 3.43
C LEU A 39 -8.54 -22.43 4.35
N ALA A 40 -7.21 -22.29 4.48
CA ALA A 40 -6.40 -23.11 5.37
C ALA A 40 -6.85 -22.98 6.84
N ALA A 41 -7.10 -21.76 7.31
CA ALA A 41 -7.53 -21.51 8.70
C ALA A 41 -8.92 -22.10 9.01
N ARG A 42 -9.77 -22.25 7.99
CA ARG A 42 -11.14 -22.78 8.12
C ARG A 42 -11.24 -24.27 7.82
N GLY A 43 -10.13 -24.94 7.48
CA GLY A 43 -10.15 -26.34 7.04
C GLY A 43 -10.94 -26.54 5.73
N GLY A 44 -10.97 -25.52 4.87
CA GLY A 44 -11.56 -25.61 3.54
C GLY A 44 -10.69 -26.41 2.57
N ASP A 45 -11.25 -26.74 1.41
CA ASP A 45 -10.50 -27.38 0.33
C ASP A 45 -9.55 -26.35 -0.31
N LEU A 46 -8.25 -26.66 -0.32
CA LEU A 46 -7.16 -25.77 -0.74
C LEU A 46 -6.83 -25.95 -2.22
#